data_AF-A0A378MTP3-F1
#
_entry.id   AF-A0A378MTP3-F1
#
_cell.length_a   1.000
_cell.length_b   1.000
_cell.length_c   1.000
_cell.angle_alpha   90.00
_cell.angle_beta   90.00
_cell.angle_gamma   90.00
#
_symmetry.space_group_name_H-M   'P 1'
#
loop_
_entity.id
_entity.type
_entity.pdbx_description
1 polymer ?
#
loop_
_entity_poly.entity_id
_entity_poly.type
_entity_poly.pdbx_seq_one_letter_code
_entity_poly.pdbx_strand_id
1 'polypeptide(L)'
;MFSFLKASPPAEQKVEASRVDAEYRKLRWQVFAGVFIGYAAYYLIRKNFSLAMPYLIDEYGFTKADLGTVGVALSLAYGFSKFIMGNVSDRSNPKYFITIGLLGSAIVSLVFGLVPACFRLFQL
;
A
#
# COMPACT_ATOMS: atom_id res chain seq x y z
N MET A 1 6.88 18.85 -8.32
CA MET A 1 7.27 17.51 -7.82
C MET A 1 8.26 17.69 -6.69
N PHE A 2 7.98 17.16 -5.50
CA PHE A 2 8.87 17.28 -4.35
C PHE A 2 10.23 16.62 -4.63
N SER A 3 11.32 17.25 -4.17
CA SER A 3 12.71 16.85 -4.47
C SER A 3 13.03 15.39 -4.12
N PHE A 4 12.38 14.83 -3.08
CA PHE A 4 12.64 13.48 -2.56
C PHE A 4 12.05 12.35 -3.40
N LEU A 5 11.11 12.63 -4.32
CA LEU A 5 10.50 11.62 -5.18
C LEU A 5 11.25 11.41 -6.49
N LYS A 6 12.27 12.21 -6.82
CA LYS A 6 13.00 12.05 -8.09
C LYS A 6 13.68 10.68 -8.19
N ALA A 7 13.71 10.13 -9.40
CA ALA A 7 14.42 8.91 -9.71
C ALA A 7 15.89 9.00 -9.24
N SER A 8 16.41 7.92 -8.67
CA SER A 8 17.83 7.87 -8.28
C SER A 8 18.71 8.16 -9.49
N PRO A 9 19.73 9.03 -9.36
CA PRO A 9 20.68 9.25 -10.43
C PRO A 9 21.39 7.93 -10.80
N PRO A 10 21.89 7.80 -12.04
CA PRO A 10 22.69 6.65 -12.44
C PRO A 10 23.83 6.42 -11.46
N ALA A 11 24.11 5.16 -11.12
CA ALA A 11 25.18 4.82 -10.18
C ALA A 11 26.52 5.41 -10.65
N GLU A 12 27.14 6.21 -9.78
CA GLU A 12 28.36 6.97 -10.08
C GLU A 12 29.59 6.05 -10.18
N GLN A 13 29.57 4.91 -9.47
CA GLN A 13 30.53 3.81 -9.62
C GLN A 13 29.90 2.63 -10.36
N LYS A 14 30.51 2.26 -11.49
CA LYS A 14 30.19 1.03 -12.22
C LYS A 14 30.91 -0.14 -11.56
N VAL A 15 30.18 -1.23 -11.32
CA VAL A 15 30.74 -2.50 -10.84
C VAL A 15 31.80 -2.99 -11.83
N GLU A 16 32.90 -3.54 -11.31
CA GLU A 16 33.94 -4.18 -12.12
C GLU A 16 33.34 -5.24 -13.04
N ALA A 17 33.75 -5.28 -14.32
CA ALA A 17 33.15 -6.14 -15.35
C ALA A 17 33.10 -7.64 -14.95
N SER A 18 34.10 -8.11 -14.20
CA SER A 18 34.20 -9.49 -13.71
C SER A 18 33.15 -9.86 -12.65
N ARG A 19 32.55 -8.87 -11.97
CA ARG A 19 31.61 -9.05 -10.84
C ARG A 19 30.17 -8.68 -11.17
N VAL A 20 29.90 -8.18 -12.38
CA VAL A 20 28.57 -7.71 -12.79
C VAL A 20 27.51 -8.80 -12.61
N ASP A 21 27.77 -10.04 -13.05
CA ASP A 21 26.79 -11.13 -12.98
C ASP A 21 26.44 -11.52 -11.55
N ALA A 22 27.44 -11.56 -10.66
CA ALA A 22 27.25 -11.90 -9.26
C ALA A 22 26.45 -10.81 -8.53
N GLU A 23 26.81 -9.54 -8.72
CA GLU A 23 26.08 -8.42 -8.12
C GLU A 23 24.68 -8.28 -8.70
N TYR A 24 24.50 -8.47 -10.01
CA TYR A 24 23.18 -8.45 -10.64
C TYR A 24 22.25 -9.52 -10.04
N ARG A 25 22.73 -10.75 -9.86
CA ARG A 25 21.95 -11.83 -9.26
C ARG A 25 21.53 -11.50 -7.82
N LYS A 26 22.45 -10.96 -7.03
CA LYS A 26 22.19 -10.53 -5.65
C LYS A 26 21.16 -9.40 -5.59
N LEU A 27 21.34 -8.35 -6.39
CA LEU A 27 20.41 -7.20 -6.46
C LEU A 27 19.02 -7.64 -6.92
N ARG A 28 18.94 -8.56 -7.90
CA ARG A 28 17.66 -9.11 -8.38
C ARG A 28 16.90 -9.81 -7.26
N TRP A 29 17.58 -10.63 -6.44
CA TRP A 29 16.96 -11.27 -5.28
C TRP A 29 16.54 -10.27 -4.20
N GLN A 30 17.33 -9.23 -3.95
CA GLN A 30 16.96 -8.16 -3.00
C GLN A 30 15.72 -7.40 -3.46
N VAL A 31 15.66 -7.01 -4.74
CA VAL A 31 14.49 -6.34 -5.32
C VAL A 31 13.28 -7.26 -5.29
N PHE A 32 13.44 -8.53 -5.67
CA PHE A 32 12.36 -9.51 -5.62
C PHE A 32 11.81 -9.68 -4.21
N ALA A 33 12.67 -9.93 -3.22
CA ALA A 33 12.26 -10.10 -1.83
C ALA A 33 11.57 -8.83 -1.29
N GLY A 34 12.11 -7.65 -1.61
CA GLY A 34 11.51 -6.37 -1.21
C GLY A 34 10.12 -6.15 -1.79
N VAL A 35 9.94 -6.40 -3.10
CA VAL A 35 8.63 -6.28 -3.77
C VAL A 35 7.67 -7.34 -3.26
N PHE A 36 8.13 -8.57 -3.05
CA PHE A 36 7.31 -9.68 -2.53
C PHE A 36 6.77 -9.37 -1.13
N ILE A 37 7.64 -9.00 -0.19
CA ILE A 37 7.26 -8.67 1.18
C ILE A 37 6.35 -7.42 1.19
N GLY A 38 6.71 -6.40 0.42
CA GLY A 38 5.89 -5.19 0.30
C GLY A 38 4.49 -5.50 -0.20
N TYR A 39 4.37 -6.31 -1.26
CA TYR A 39 3.09 -6.73 -1.80
C TYR A 39 2.27 -7.56 -0.80
N ALA A 40 2.90 -8.49 -0.08
CA ALA A 40 2.25 -9.26 0.97
C ALA A 40 1.69 -8.35 2.08
N ALA A 41 2.46 -7.36 2.53
CA ALA A 41 2.02 -6.39 3.54
C ALA A 41 0.82 -5.56 3.07
N TYR A 42 0.82 -5.09 1.81
CA TYR A 42 -0.35 -4.42 1.23
C TYR A 42 -1.58 -5.34 1.19
N TYR A 43 -1.38 -6.63 0.94
CA TYR A 43 -2.49 -7.59 0.90
C TYR A 43 -3.12 -7.81 2.28
N LEU A 44 -2.31 -7.81 3.35
CA LEU A 44 -2.79 -7.87 4.73
C LEU A 44 -3.70 -6.68 5.04
N ILE A 45 -3.24 -5.46 4.76
CA ILE A 45 -4.03 -4.24 4.99
C ILE A 45 -5.34 -4.29 4.20
N ARG A 46 -5.27 -4.72 2.93
CA ARG A 46 -6.45 -4.79 2.05
C ARG A 46 -7.48 -5.82 2.53
N LYS A 47 -7.03 -6.98 3.02
CA LYS A 47 -7.92 -8.06 3.47
C LYS A 47 -8.41 -7.88 4.91
N ASN A 48 -7.75 -7.03 5.69
CA ASN A 48 -8.08 -6.75 7.08
C ASN A 48 -9.57 -6.43 7.28
N PHE A 49 -10.14 -5.53 6.46
CA PHE A 49 -11.56 -5.17 6.56
C PHE A 49 -12.49 -6.37 6.36
N SER A 50 -12.23 -7.20 5.35
CA SER A 50 -13.05 -8.38 5.06
C SER A 50 -13.00 -9.42 6.18
N LEU A 51 -11.86 -9.53 6.88
CA LEU A 51 -11.71 -10.40 8.05
C LEU A 51 -12.45 -9.86 9.27
N ALA A 52 -12.56 -8.52 9.40
CA ALA A 52 -13.26 -7.87 10.50
C ALA A 52 -14.80 -7.80 10.31
N MET A 53 -15.32 -7.98 9.09
CA MET A 53 -16.76 -7.86 8.82
C MET A 53 -17.66 -8.71 9.73
N PRO A 54 -17.38 -10.01 9.99
CA PRO A 54 -18.24 -10.81 10.88
C PRO A 54 -18.32 -10.23 12.28
N TYR A 55 -17.16 -9.82 12.83
CA TYR A 55 -17.08 -9.18 14.14
C TYR A 55 -17.84 -7.84 14.21
N LEU A 56 -17.81 -7.05 13.13
CA LEU A 56 -18.58 -5.80 13.02
C LEU A 56 -20.10 -6.06 13.00
N ILE A 57 -20.54 -7.19 12.43
CA ILE A 57 -21.96 -7.56 12.44
C ILE A 57 -22.36 -8.03 13.84
N ASP A 58 -21.59 -8.95 14.42
CA ASP A 58 -21.95 -9.64 15.65
C ASP A 58 -21.87 -8.74 16.90
N GLU A 59 -20.85 -7.88 16.99
CA GLU A 59 -20.60 -7.06 18.20
C GLU A 59 -21.09 -5.61 18.06
N TYR A 60 -21.10 -5.06 16.83
CA TYR A 60 -21.47 -3.66 16.58
C TYR A 60 -22.82 -3.50 15.86
N GLY A 61 -23.47 -4.61 15.48
CA GLY A 61 -24.81 -4.61 14.89
C GLY A 61 -24.89 -4.03 13.47
N PHE A 62 -23.76 -3.93 12.75
CA PHE A 62 -23.78 -3.45 11.36
C PHE A 62 -24.55 -4.41 10.46
N THR A 63 -25.27 -3.86 9.48
CA THR A 63 -25.91 -4.69 8.46
C THR A 63 -24.94 -5.02 7.33
N LYS A 64 -25.24 -6.08 6.58
CA LYS A 64 -24.49 -6.41 5.35
C LYS A 64 -24.55 -5.28 4.31
N ALA A 65 -25.63 -4.49 4.31
CA ALA A 65 -25.79 -3.37 3.39
C ALA A 65 -24.83 -2.20 3.72
N ASP A 66 -24.64 -1.90 5.01
CA ASP A 66 -23.73 -0.84 5.47
C ASP A 66 -22.28 -1.19 5.09
N LEU A 67 -21.86 -2.41 5.39
CA LEU A 67 -20.53 -2.91 5.04
C LEU A 67 -20.34 -3.02 3.52
N GLY A 68 -21.41 -3.34 2.78
CA GLY A 68 -21.42 -3.32 1.31
C GLY A 68 -21.15 -1.93 0.75
N THR A 69 -21.74 -0.89 1.35
CA THR A 69 -21.54 0.51 0.96
C THR A 69 -20.09 0.94 1.16
N VAL A 70 -19.47 0.56 2.29
CA VAL A 70 -18.03 0.76 2.54
C VAL A 70 -17.19 0.04 1.48
N GLY A 71 -17.55 -1.19 1.12
CA GLY A 71 -16.87 -1.95 0.07
C GLY A 71 -16.91 -1.28 -1.31
N VAL A 72 -18.04 -0.66 -1.67
CA VAL A 72 -18.17 0.13 -2.91
C VAL A 72 -17.31 1.39 -2.85
N ALA A 73 -17.35 2.14 -1.75
CA ALA A 73 -16.54 3.34 -1.56
C ALA A 73 -15.03 3.03 -1.66
N LEU A 74 -14.57 1.94 -1.03
CA LEU A 74 -13.19 1.47 -1.12
C LEU A 74 -12.82 1.09 -2.57
N SER A 75 -13.72 0.44 -3.30
CA SER A 75 -13.49 0.04 -4.69
C SER A 75 -13.38 1.24 -5.63
N LEU A 76 -14.24 2.24 -5.45
CA LEU A 76 -14.18 3.51 -6.20
C LEU A 76 -12.92 4.28 -5.88
N ALA A 77 -12.60 4.46 -4.59
CA ALA A 77 -11.37 5.12 -4.16
C ALA A 77 -10.13 4.44 -4.74
N TYR A 78 -10.09 3.11 -4.76
CA TYR A 78 -9.02 2.34 -5.40
C TYR A 78 -8.94 2.57 -6.91
N GLY A 79 -10.09 2.62 -7.59
CA GLY A 79 -10.20 2.94 -9.00
C GLY A 79 -9.59 4.30 -9.32
N PHE A 80 -10.07 5.37 -8.66
CA PHE A 80 -9.54 6.73 -8.84
C PHE A 80 -8.05 6.83 -8.49
N SER A 81 -7.64 6.18 -7.39
CA SER A 81 -6.24 6.17 -6.95
C SER A 81 -5.32 5.61 -8.02
N LYS A 82 -5.70 4.55 -8.74
CA LYS A 82 -4.88 3.99 -9.81
C LYS A 82 -4.60 4.98 -10.94
N PHE A 83 -5.59 5.80 -11.32
CA PHE A 83 -5.43 6.79 -12.38
C PHE A 83 -4.50 7.92 -11.95
N ILE A 84 -4.72 8.45 -10.74
CA ILE A 84 -3.91 9.55 -10.19
C ILE A 84 -2.48 9.08 -9.93
N MET A 85 -2.34 7.93 -9.24
CA MET A 85 -1.05 7.41 -8.82
C MET A 85 -0.26 6.76 -9.95
N GLY A 86 -0.89 6.35 -11.05
CA GLY A 86 -0.16 5.90 -12.24
C GLY A 86 0.77 6.99 -12.77
N ASN A 87 0.24 8.20 -12.97
CA ASN A 87 1.03 9.33 -13.45
C ASN A 87 2.13 9.76 -12.45
N VAL A 88 1.81 9.72 -11.14
CA VAL A 88 2.76 10.08 -10.08
C VAL A 88 3.86 9.03 -9.94
N SER A 89 3.51 7.74 -10.03
CA SER A 89 4.44 6.61 -9.88
C SER A 89 5.48 6.59 -10.99
N ASP A 90 5.10 6.87 -12.24
CA ASP A 90 6.03 6.86 -13.38
C ASP A 90 7.18 7.87 -13.23
N ARG A 91 6.95 8.94 -12.46
CA ARG A 91 7.94 9.99 -12.21
C ARG A 91 8.61 9.86 -10.84
N SER A 92 8.24 8.85 -10.06
CA SER A 92 8.66 8.68 -8.67
C SER A 92 9.68 7.55 -8.50
N ASN A 93 10.60 7.70 -7.54
CA ASN A 93 11.48 6.63 -7.13
C ASN A 93 10.68 5.47 -6.49
N PRO A 94 10.72 4.25 -7.05
CA PRO A 94 9.92 3.13 -6.56
C PRO A 94 10.16 2.79 -5.09
N LYS A 95 11.40 2.98 -4.60
CA LYS A 95 11.77 2.68 -3.20
C LYS A 95 10.99 3.54 -2.22
N TYR A 96 10.92 4.85 -2.47
CA TYR A 96 10.20 5.78 -1.62
C TYR A 96 8.69 5.69 -1.85
N PHE A 97 8.26 5.54 -3.11
CA PHE A 97 6.85 5.47 -3.45
C PHE A 97 6.13 4.30 -2.77
N ILE A 98 6.70 3.10 -2.87
CA ILE A 98 6.11 1.88 -2.27
C ILE A 98 6.09 2.00 -0.74
N THR A 99 7.17 2.49 -0.14
CA THR A 99 7.30 2.60 1.32
C THR A 99 6.36 3.63 1.92
N ILE A 100 6.26 4.82 1.33
CA ILE A 100 5.36 5.88 1.80
C ILE A 100 3.91 5.45 1.64
N GLY A 101 3.56 4.82 0.51
CA GLY A 101 2.21 4.29 0.30
C GLY A 101 1.85 3.23 1.35
N LEU A 102 2.80 2.38 1.74
CA LEU A 102 2.57 1.30 2.69
C LEU A 102 2.40 1.86 4.10
N LEU A 103 3.27 2.80 4.49
CA LEU A 103 3.19 3.51 5.77
C LEU A 103 1.87 4.28 5.89
N GLY A 104 1.50 5.03 4.86
CA GLY A 104 0.22 5.75 4.82
C GLY A 104 -0.98 4.83 4.94
N SER A 105 -0.97 3.69 4.22
CA SER A 105 -2.02 2.67 4.32
C SER A 105 -2.10 2.06 5.71
N ALA A 106 -0.95 1.80 6.34
CA ALA A 106 -0.88 1.27 7.71
C ALA A 106 -1.44 2.27 8.73
N ILE A 107 -1.07 3.55 8.63
CA ILE A 107 -1.59 4.61 9.50
C ILE A 107 -3.11 4.73 9.35
N VAL A 108 -3.63 4.79 8.12
CA VAL A 108 -5.08 4.87 7.90
C VAL A 108 -5.79 3.64 8.47
N SER A 109 -5.26 2.44 8.26
CA SER A 109 -5.84 1.21 8.82
C SER A 109 -5.79 1.17 10.35
N LEU A 110 -4.74 1.71 10.97
CA LEU A 110 -4.64 1.81 12.43
C LEU A 110 -5.62 2.83 12.99
N VAL A 111 -5.76 4.00 12.35
CA VAL A 111 -6.77 5.00 12.74
C VAL A 111 -8.17 4.41 12.65
N PHE A 112 -8.50 3.70 11.57
CA PHE A 112 -9.80 3.03 11.44
C PHE A 112 -10.04 1.95 12.51
N GLY A 113 -9.00 1.20 12.89
CA GLY A 113 -9.11 0.16 13.91
C GLY A 113 -9.13 0.67 15.35
N LEU A 114 -8.43 1.77 15.64
CA LEU A 114 -8.22 2.29 16.99
C LEU A 114 -9.19 3.41 17.37
N VAL A 115 -9.92 3.99 16.42
CA VAL A 115 -10.83 5.12 16.68
C VAL A 115 -12.29 4.65 16.61
N PRO A 116 -12.95 4.39 17.77
CA PRO A 116 -14.36 4.00 17.82
C PRO A 116 -15.31 5.04 17.21
N ALA A 117 -14.88 6.31 17.12
CA ALA A 117 -15.66 7.38 16.52
C ALA A 117 -15.82 7.23 14.99
N CYS A 118 -14.91 6.53 14.31
CA CYS A 118 -15.06 6.25 12.87
C CYS A 118 -16.21 5.26 12.62
N PHE A 119 -16.46 4.31 13.51
CA PHE A 119 -17.62 3.41 13.40
C PHE A 119 -18.95 4.16 13.59
N ARG A 120 -18.97 5.15 14.49
CA ARG A 120 -20.17 5.99 14.71
C ARG A 120 -20.53 6.88 13.51
N LEU A 121 -19.58 7.21 12.64
CA LEU A 121 -19.83 7.97 11.41
C LEU A 121 -20.71 7.20 10.41
N PHE A 122 -20.69 5.86 10.47
CA PHE A 122 -21.49 4.99 9.60
C PHE A 122 -22.83 4.57 10.23
N GLN A 123 -23.12 5.00 11.46
CA GLN A 123 -24.37 4.72 12.19
C GLN A 123 -25.30 5.94 12.30
N LEU A 124 -24.92 7.08 11.69
CA LEU A 124 -25.73 8.29 11.53
C LEU A 124 -26.44 8.28 10.17
#